data_AF-A0A6B9G390-F1
#
_entry.id   AF-A0A6B9G390-F1
#
_cell.length_a   1.000
_cell.length_b   1.000
_cell.length_c   1.000
_cell.angle_alpha   90.00
_cell.angle_beta   90.00
_cell.angle_gamma   90.00
#
_symmetry.space_group_name_H-M   'P 1'
#
loop_
_entity.id
_entity.type
_entity.pdbx_description
1 polymer ?
#
loop_
_entity_poly.entity_id
_entity_poly.type
_entity_poly.pdbx_seq_one_letter_code
_entity_poly.pdbx_strand_id
1 'polypeptide(L)' 'MGIVKISDLMHENLRVASTALSRSINAQAEHWMKIGMLAELYPQLSHQELTRLLMRVEIDGGSDLAKLLNTSLLTPQGTA' A
#
# COMPACT_ATOMS: atom_id res chain seq x y z
N MET A 1 -16.45 10.76 5.08
CA MET A 1 -15.09 10.54 4.57
C MET A 1 -14.17 11.59 5.17
N GLY A 2 -13.11 11.20 5.88
CA GLY A 2 -12.12 12.15 6.39
C GLY A 2 -11.26 12.69 5.23
N ILE A 3 -11.14 14.01 5.12
CA ILE A 3 -10.30 14.64 4.11
C ILE A 3 -8.85 14.62 4.60
N VAL A 4 -7.98 13.90 3.92
CA VAL A 4 -6.54 13.94 4.19
C VAL A 4 -5.98 15.22 3.56
N LYS A 5 -5.43 16.11 4.38
CA LYS A 5 -4.74 17.30 3.88
C LYS A 5 -3.37 16.90 3.34
N ILE A 6 -3.13 17.18 2.07
CA ILE A 6 -1.82 17.09 1.42
C ILE A 6 -1.40 18.49 0.96
N SER A 7 -0.09 18.76 0.89
CA SER A 7 0.38 20.06 0.40
C SER A 7 0.09 20.22 -1.10
N ASP A 8 -0.09 21.46 -1.54
CA ASP A 8 -0.35 21.77 -2.96
C ASP A 8 0.74 21.21 -3.87
N LEU A 9 2.01 21.32 -3.46
CA LEU A 9 3.14 20.74 -4.18
C LEU A 9 3.02 19.21 -4.33
N MET A 10 2.60 18.50 -3.28
CA MET A 10 2.39 17.05 -3.38
C MET A 10 1.21 16.70 -4.27
N HIS A 11 0.14 17.49 -4.22
CA HIS A 11 -1.02 17.30 -5.11
C HIS A 11 -0.63 17.48 -6.60
N GLU A 12 0.20 18.48 -6.92
CA GLU A 12 0.73 18.67 -8.27
C GLU A 12 1.62 17.50 -8.71
N ASN A 13 2.56 17.06 -7.87
CA ASN A 13 3.41 15.91 -8.17
C ASN A 13 2.58 14.63 -8.40
N LEU A 14 1.53 14.43 -7.60
CA LEU A 14 0.62 13.30 -7.73
C LEU A 14 -0.15 13.35 -9.07
N ARG A 15 -0.52 14.54 -9.53
CA ARG A 15 -1.16 14.74 -10.85
C ARG A 15 -0.21 14.39 -11.99
N VAL A 16 1.05 14.82 -11.92
CA VAL A 16 2.06 14.47 -12.93
C VAL A 16 2.26 12.95 -13.01
N ALA A 17 2.41 12.29 -11.86
CA ALA A 17 2.56 10.83 -11.80
C ALA A 17 1.33 10.09 -12.31
N SER A 18 0.12 10.58 -11.97
CA SER A 18 -1.17 10.06 -12.45
C SER A 18 -1.22 10.01 -13.97
N THR A 19 -0.83 11.11 -14.65
CA THR A 19 -0.75 11.17 -16.12
C THR A 19 0.29 10.19 -16.66
N ALA A 20 1.50 10.16 -16.09
CA ALA A 20 2.59 9.31 -16.57
C ALA A 20 2.29 7.81 -16.43
N LEU A 21 1.61 7.42 -15.36
CA LEU A 21 1.31 6.02 -15.03
C LEU A 21 -0.10 5.59 -15.46
N SER A 22 -0.83 6.46 -16.18
CA SER A 22 -2.20 6.19 -16.66
C SER A 22 -3.16 5.71 -15.56
N ARG A 23 -3.05 6.28 -14.35
CA ARG A 23 -3.89 5.95 -13.19
C ARG A 23 -4.47 7.21 -12.57
N SER A 24 -5.66 7.18 -11.96
CA SER A 24 -6.26 8.38 -11.35
C SER A 24 -5.44 8.87 -10.14
N ILE A 25 -5.60 10.14 -9.76
CA ILE A 25 -4.95 10.73 -8.57
C ILE A 25 -5.29 9.93 -7.31
N ASN A 26 -6.56 9.54 -7.14
CA ASN A 26 -6.98 8.73 -5.99
C ASN A 26 -6.35 7.34 -6.00
N ALA A 27 -6.31 6.67 -7.16
CA ALA A 27 -5.63 5.38 -7.29
C ALA A 27 -4.12 5.51 -7.02
N GLN A 28 -3.52 6.65 -7.37
CA GLN A 28 -2.13 6.94 -7.08
C GLN A 28 -1.87 7.12 -5.58
N ALA A 29 -2.75 7.84 -4.88
CA ALA A 29 -2.68 7.99 -3.43
C ALA A 29 -2.88 6.65 -2.71
N GLU A 30 -3.93 5.91 -3.08
CA GLU A 30 -4.26 4.62 -2.47
C GLU A 30 -3.12 3.61 -2.61
N HIS A 31 -2.52 3.50 -3.80
CA HIS A 31 -1.37 2.64 -4.02
C HIS A 31 -0.20 2.98 -3.08
N TRP A 32 0.14 4.27 -2.96
CA TRP A 32 1.23 4.68 -2.08
C TRP A 32 0.90 4.49 -0.59
N MET A 33 -0.36 4.66 -0.18
CA MET A 33 -0.78 4.32 1.18
C MET A 33 -0.60 2.82 1.47
N LYS A 34 -1.04 1.94 0.55
CA LYS A 34 -0.87 0.49 0.68
C LYS A 34 0.61 0.08 0.71
N ILE A 35 1.43 0.63 -0.17
CA ILE A 35 2.88 0.39 -0.19
C ILE A 35 3.53 0.88 1.10
N GLY A 36 3.18 2.07 1.59
CA GLY A 36 3.71 2.60 2.85
C GLY A 36 3.37 1.69 4.04
N MET A 37 2.14 1.23 4.15
CA MET A 37 1.73 0.28 5.18
C MET A 37 2.51 -1.04 5.10
N LEU A 38 2.72 -1.58 3.91
CA LEU A 38 3.51 -2.81 3.73
C LEU A 38 5.00 -2.58 4.07
N ALA A 39 5.55 -1.42 3.74
CA ALA A 39 6.93 -1.07 4.09
C ALA A 39 7.16 -0.96 5.60
N GLU A 40 6.18 -0.43 6.34
CA GLU A 40 6.22 -0.36 7.81
C GLU A 40 6.20 -1.76 8.46
N LEU A 41 5.45 -2.71 7.89
CA LEU A 41 5.33 -4.08 8.42
C LEU A 41 6.48 -4.99 8.02
N TYR A 42 7.02 -4.77 6.82
CA TYR A 42 8.05 -5.60 6.22
C TYR A 42 9.24 -4.74 5.77
N PRO A 43 9.93 -4.06 6.70
CA PRO A 43 11.00 -3.11 6.38
C PRO A 43 12.21 -3.74 5.66
N GLN A 44 12.34 -5.07 5.74
CA GLN A 44 13.37 -5.84 5.05
C GLN A 44 13.08 -6.08 3.55
N LEU A 45 11.85 -5.87 3.10
CA LEU A 45 11.46 -6.11 1.70
C LEU A 45 11.75 -4.88 0.84
N SER A 46 12.28 -5.12 -0.35
CA SER A 46 12.45 -4.10 -1.38
C SER A 46 11.11 -3.65 -1.95
N HIS A 47 11.08 -2.45 -2.55
CA HIS A 47 9.87 -1.93 -3.23
C HIS A 47 9.30 -2.93 -4.26
N GLN A 48 10.16 -3.66 -4.98
CA GLN A 48 9.73 -4.66 -5.95
C GLN A 48 9.02 -5.84 -5.28
N GLU A 49 9.54 -6.31 -4.14
CA GLU A 49 8.91 -7.37 -3.34
C GLU A 49 7.60 -6.91 -2.71
N LEU A 50 7.54 -5.69 -2.18
CA LEU A 50 6.31 -5.08 -1.66
C LEU A 50 5.24 -4.96 -2.76
N THR A 51 5.64 -4.59 -3.98
CA THR A 51 4.71 -4.51 -5.12
C THR A 51 4.16 -5.89 -5.50
N ARG A 52 5.01 -6.93 -5.50
CA ARG A 52 4.56 -8.32 -5.74
C ARG A 52 3.62 -8.80 -4.63
N LEU A 53 3.94 -8.52 -3.38
CA LEU A 53 3.09 -8.84 -2.24
C LEU A 53 1.73 -8.15 -2.37
N LEU A 54 1.72 -6.86 -2.71
CA LEU A 54 0.48 -6.12 -2.94
C LEU A 54 -0.36 -6.73 -4.06
N MET A 55 0.24 -7.08 -5.21
CA MET A 55 -0.47 -7.76 -6.29
C MET A 55 -1.08 -9.09 -5.83
N ARG A 56 -0.35 -9.86 -5.01
CA ARG A 56 -0.85 -11.14 -4.47
C ARG A 56 -2.11 -10.95 -3.63
N VAL A 57 -2.11 -9.92 -2.77
CA VAL A 57 -3.25 -9.56 -1.92
C VAL A 57 -4.47 -9.21 -2.75
N GLU A 58 -4.30 -8.38 -3.78
CA GLU A 58 -5.40 -7.96 -4.65
C GLU A 58 -5.97 -9.16 -5.45
N ILE A 59 -5.12 -10.07 -5.93
CA ILE A 59 -5.54 -11.29 -6.66
C ILE A 59 -6.33 -12.25 -5.77
N ASP A 60 -5.90 -12.43 -4.52
CA ASP A 60 -6.54 -13.35 -3.56
C ASP A 60 -7.89 -12.81 -3.01
N GLY A 61 -8.49 -11.81 -3.68
CA GLY A 61 -9.77 -11.18 -3.32
C GLY A 61 -9.66 -10.10 -2.24
N GLY A 62 -8.44 -9.67 -1.94
CA GLY A 62 -8.09 -8.79 -0.83
C GLY A 62 -8.23 -7.31 -1.17
N SER A 63 -9.46 -6.80 -1.12
CA SER A 63 -9.68 -5.39 -0.79
C SER A 63 -9.26 -5.06 0.65
N ASP A 64 -8.83 -6.06 1.42
CA ASP A 64 -8.63 -5.94 2.86
C ASP A 64 -7.18 -6.21 3.22
N LEU A 65 -6.30 -5.26 2.91
CA LEU A 65 -4.97 -5.18 3.52
C LEU A 65 -5.08 -5.34 5.05
N ALA A 66 -6.19 -4.89 5.67
CA ALA A 66 -6.45 -5.09 7.08
C ALA A 66 -6.53 -6.58 7.49
N LYS A 67 -6.91 -7.50 6.60
CA LYS A 67 -6.80 -8.95 6.88
C LYS A 67 -5.36 -9.40 7.01
N LEU A 68 -4.44 -8.87 6.19
CA LEU A 68 -3.00 -9.14 6.36
C LEU A 68 -2.46 -8.54 7.67
N LEU A 69 -2.89 -7.32 8.01
CA LEU A 69 -2.52 -6.69 9.28
C LEU A 69 -2.98 -7.55 10.47
N ASN A 70 -4.21 -8.05 10.41
CA ASN A 70 -4.79 -8.88 11.46
C ASN A 70 -4.20 -10.30 11.50
N THR A 71 -3.79 -10.85 10.35
CA THR A 71 -3.17 -12.18 10.28
C THR A 71 -1.73 -12.16 10.79
N SER A 72 -0.99 -11.06 10.58
CA SER A 72 0.38 -10.91 11.10
C SER A 72 0.43 -10.78 12.63
N LEU A 73 -0.70 -10.50 13.30
CA LEU A 73 -0.82 -10.54 14.76
C LEU A 73 -1.02 -11.96 15.33
N LEU A 74 -1.11 -13.00 14.48
CA LEU A 74 -1.43 -14.38 14.89
C LEU A 74 -0.40 -15.43 14.49
N THR A 75 0.84 -15.05 14.17
CA THR A 75 1.95 -16.01 14.28
C THR A 75 2.74 -15.75 15.55
N PRO A 76 2.36 -16.34 16.70
CA PRO A 76 3.40 -16.78 17.62
C PRO A 76 4.13 -17.90 16.89
N GLN A 77 5.23 -17.57 16.20
CA GLN A 77 6.25 -18.58 15.94
C GLN A 77 6.86 -18.95 17.28
N GLY A 78 6.18 -19.87 17.94
CA GLY A 78 6.64 -20.58 19.11
C GLY A 78 5.88 -21.90 19.15
N THR A 79 6.51 -22.96 18.63
CA THR A 79 6.53 -24.30 19.25
C THR A 79 7.47 -25.24 18.49
N ALA A 80 8.41 -25.79 19.27
CA ALA A 80 9.33 -26.91 19.04
C ALA A 80 10.57 -26.67 18.16
#